data_AF-A0A942FCX0-F1
#
_entry.id   AF-A0A942FCX0-F1
#
_cell.length_a   1.000
_cell.length_b   1.000
_cell.length_c   1.000
_cell.angle_alpha   90.00
_cell.angle_beta   90.00
_cell.angle_gamma   90.00
#
_symmetry.space_group_name_H-M   'P 1'
#
loop_
_entity.id
_entity.type
_entity.pdbx_description
1 polymer ?
#
loop_
_entity_poly.entity_id
_entity_poly.type
_entity_poly.pdbx_seq_one_letter_code
_entity_poly.pdbx_strand_id
1 'polypeptide(L)'
;MTRASVALSPTEQRRLEKLAQEAGRTPKTMLKYVLRDGFDYTEEFVRKVKEGLAELDAGKGVPRAVVSEQARRIVAKHAAHKKAA
;
A
#
# COMPACT_ATOMS: atom_id res chain seq x y z
N MET A 1 -31.16 -0.60 7.19
CA MET A 1 -29.76 -0.75 7.63
C MET A 1 -29.43 0.38 8.59
N THR A 2 -29.35 0.09 9.87
CA THR A 2 -29.05 1.08 10.92
C THR A 2 -27.62 1.57 10.74
N ARG A 3 -27.41 2.88 10.51
CA ARG A 3 -26.08 3.47 10.52
C ARG A 3 -25.56 3.41 11.96
N ALA A 4 -24.69 2.46 12.27
CA ALA A 4 -23.91 2.51 13.49
C ALA A 4 -23.00 3.75 13.41
N SER A 5 -23.32 4.76 14.22
CA SER A 5 -22.46 5.92 14.44
C SER A 5 -21.31 5.48 15.34
N VAL A 6 -20.20 5.03 14.75
CA VAL A 6 -18.96 4.82 15.50
C VAL A 6 -18.41 6.20 15.84
N ALA A 7 -18.57 6.61 17.10
CA ALA A 7 -17.97 7.84 17.59
C ALA A 7 -16.47 7.59 17.79
N LEU A 8 -15.65 8.16 16.91
CA LEU A 8 -14.20 8.16 17.08
C LEU A 8 -13.83 9.04 18.28
N SER A 9 -12.87 8.59 19.08
CA SER A 9 -12.24 9.43 20.09
C SER A 9 -11.55 10.64 19.43
N PRO A 10 -11.32 11.75 20.16
CA PRO A 10 -10.59 12.90 19.63
C PRO A 10 -9.21 12.53 19.07
N THR A 11 -8.53 11.55 19.66
CA THR A 11 -7.24 11.05 19.19
C THR A 11 -7.37 10.35 17.84
N GLU A 12 -8.38 9.49 17.67
CA GLU A 12 -8.64 8.80 16.41
C GLU A 12 -9.10 9.77 15.32
N GLN A 13 -9.84 10.82 15.65
CA GLN A 13 -10.19 11.88 14.69
C GLN A 13 -8.93 12.57 14.17
N ARG A 14 -8.00 12.98 15.05
CA ARG A 14 -6.72 13.57 14.63
C ARG A 14 -5.86 12.61 13.80
N ARG A 15 -5.81 11.32 14.17
CA ARG A 15 -5.14 10.28 13.37
C ARG A 15 -5.76 10.19 11.98
N LEU A 16 -7.08 10.16 11.89
CA LEU A 16 -7.81 10.07 10.62
C LEU A 16 -7.57 11.28 9.72
N GLU A 17 -7.59 12.50 10.28
CA GLU A 17 -7.31 13.73 9.54
C GLU A 17 -5.90 13.75 8.97
N LYS A 18 -4.91 13.41 9.79
CA LYS A 18 -3.51 13.31 9.36
C LYS A 18 -3.35 12.26 8.26
N LEU A 19 -3.90 11.07 8.46
CA LEU A 19 -3.82 9.98 7.50
C LEU A 19 -4.50 10.35 6.17
N ALA A 20 -5.65 11.04 6.24
CA ALA A 20 -6.35 11.51 5.06
C ALA A 20 -5.52 12.54 4.27
N GLN A 21 -4.88 13.48 4.96
CA GLN A 21 -3.97 14.45 4.35
C GLN A 21 -2.78 13.73 3.67
N GLU A 22 -2.15 12.79 4.37
CA GLU A 22 -1.02 12.03 3.82
C GLU A 22 -1.38 11.20 2.59
N ALA A 23 -2.60 10.67 2.55
CA ALA A 23 -3.12 9.91 1.43
C ALA A 23 -3.71 10.78 0.30
N GLY A 24 -3.76 12.11 0.45
CA GLY A 24 -4.40 13.01 -0.51
C GLY A 24 -5.91 12.81 -0.64
N ARG A 25 -6.59 12.44 0.45
CA ARG A 25 -8.02 12.10 0.50
C ARG A 25 -8.74 12.89 1.57
N THR A 26 -10.09 12.83 1.55
CA THR A 26 -10.91 13.41 2.63
C THR A 26 -11.01 12.46 3.82
N PRO A 27 -11.12 12.95 5.07
CA PRO A 27 -11.28 12.10 6.26
C PRO A 27 -12.44 11.10 6.15
N LYS A 28 -13.58 11.55 5.61
CA LYS A 28 -14.73 10.68 5.32
C LYS A 28 -14.41 9.53 4.36
N THR A 29 -13.58 9.79 3.34
CA THR A 29 -13.12 8.76 2.40
C THR A 29 -12.12 7.84 3.06
N MET A 30 -11.32 8.36 3.98
CA MET A 30 -10.31 7.57 4.70
C MET A 30 -10.94 6.65 5.74
N LEU A 31 -12.02 7.11 6.38
CA LEU A 31 -12.73 6.41 7.44
C LEU A 31 -13.19 5.02 7.02
N LYS A 32 -13.70 4.85 5.80
CA LYS A 32 -14.15 3.54 5.28
C LYS A 32 -13.02 2.50 5.19
N TYR A 33 -11.77 2.92 4.98
CA TYR A 33 -10.63 1.99 4.97
C TYR A 33 -10.20 1.68 6.41
N VAL A 34 -10.14 2.70 7.27
CA VAL A 34 -9.81 2.52 8.69
C VAL A 34 -10.81 1.61 9.39
N LEU A 35 -12.12 1.76 9.13
CA LEU A 35 -13.14 0.88 9.69
C LEU A 35 -13.07 -0.56 9.16
N ARG A 36 -12.49 -0.77 7.98
CA ARG A 36 -12.35 -2.09 7.37
C ARG A 36 -11.09 -2.81 7.84
N ASP A 37 -9.97 -2.11 7.82
CA ASP A 37 -8.63 -2.70 7.97
C ASP A 37 -7.95 -2.32 9.30
N GLY A 38 -8.52 -1.37 10.05
CA GLY A 38 -7.92 -0.79 11.25
C GLY A 38 -6.96 0.37 10.92
N PHE A 39 -6.71 1.22 11.92
CA PHE A 39 -5.80 2.35 11.77
C PHE A 39 -4.38 1.90 11.40
N ASP A 40 -3.82 0.95 12.14
CA ASP A 40 -2.40 0.62 12.03
C ASP A 40 -2.03 0.08 10.64
N TYR A 41 -2.85 -0.83 10.10
CA TYR A 41 -2.66 -1.32 8.73
C TYR A 41 -2.79 -0.19 7.71
N THR A 42 -3.81 0.66 7.86
CA THR A 42 -4.08 1.73 6.91
C THR A 42 -2.96 2.78 6.90
N GLU A 43 -2.42 3.11 8.07
CA GLU A 43 -1.26 3.99 8.24
C GLU A 43 0.00 3.39 7.61
N GLU A 44 0.28 2.11 7.86
CA GLU A 44 1.41 1.43 7.24
C GLU A 44 1.29 1.38 5.71
N PHE A 45 0.09 1.10 5.20
CA PHE A 45 -0.19 1.07 3.77
C PHE A 45 0.10 2.42 3.11
N VAL A 46 -0.45 3.52 3.66
CA VAL A 46 -0.22 4.87 3.14
C VAL A 46 1.26 5.23 3.19
N ARG A 47 1.96 4.90 4.29
CA ARG A 47 3.40 5.12 4.41
C ARG A 47 4.18 4.40 3.30
N LYS A 48 3.94 3.10 3.08
CA LYS A 48 4.63 2.31 2.04
C LYS A 48 4.35 2.81 0.63
N VAL A 49 3.12 3.24 0.34
CA VAL A 49 2.79 3.84 -0.96
C VAL A 49 3.59 5.13 -1.16
N LYS A 50 3.67 6.00 -0.16
CA LYS A 50 4.46 7.24 -0.25
C LYS A 50 5.95 6.97 -0.42
N GLU A 51 6.49 6.00 0.32
CA GLU A 51 7.88 5.57 0.18
C GLU A 51 8.15 5.09 -1.26
N GLY A 52 7.29 4.23 -1.81
CA GLY A 52 7.43 3.74 -3.18
C GLY A 52 7.32 4.85 -4.24
N LEU A 53 6.40 5.80 -4.07
CA LEU A 53 6.29 6.96 -4.98
C LEU A 53 7.55 7.83 -4.91
N ALA A 54 8.09 8.09 -3.71
CA ALA A 54 9.32 8.85 -3.55
C ALA A 54 10.53 8.13 -4.17
N GLU A 55 10.58 6.79 -4.12
CA GLU A 55 11.62 6.02 -4.82
C GLU A 55 11.51 6.16 -6.35
N LEU A 56 10.28 6.15 -6.88
CA LEU A 56 10.05 6.37 -8.31
C LEU A 56 10.46 7.80 -8.73
N ASP A 57 10.09 8.81 -7.95
CA ASP A 57 10.47 10.21 -8.19
C ASP A 57 11.99 10.41 -8.10
N ALA A 58 12.67 9.66 -7.24
CA ALA A 58 14.13 9.60 -7.15
C ALA A 58 14.80 8.80 -8.28
N GLY A 59 14.03 8.33 -9.27
CA GLY A 59 14.54 7.59 -10.42
C GLY A 59 14.96 6.15 -10.12
N LYS A 60 14.58 5.59 -8.96
CA LYS A 60 14.92 4.20 -8.57
C LYS A 60 14.00 3.15 -9.20
N GLY A 61 13.06 3.58 -10.04
CA GLY A 61 12.20 2.68 -10.80
C GLY A 61 12.99 1.82 -11.80
N VAL A 62 12.58 0.56 -11.97
CA VAL A 62 13.15 -0.34 -12.97
C VAL A 62 12.25 -0.37 -14.21
N PRO A 63 12.79 -0.21 -15.43
CA PRO A 63 11.98 -0.30 -16.65
C PRO A 63 11.29 -1.66 -16.77
N ARG A 64 10.04 -1.65 -17.25
CA ARG A 64 9.22 -2.86 -17.43
C ARG A 64 9.92 -3.97 -18.22
N ALA A 65 10.67 -3.62 -19.26
CA ALA A 65 11.40 -4.58 -20.09
C ALA A 65 12.42 -5.37 -19.26
N VAL A 66 13.18 -4.66 -18.40
CA VAL A 66 14.17 -5.25 -17.50
C VAL A 66 13.49 -6.18 -16.49
N VAL A 67 12.39 -5.74 -15.87
CA VAL A 67 11.60 -6.58 -14.95
C VAL A 67 11.10 -7.85 -15.64
N SER A 68 10.57 -7.72 -16.86
CA SER A 68 10.03 -8.85 -17.63
C SER A 68 11.10 -9.88 -17.96
N GLU A 69 12.29 -9.42 -18.36
CA GLU A 69 13.40 -10.30 -18.68
C GLU A 69 13.96 -11.00 -17.44
N GLN A 70 14.12 -10.28 -16.33
CA GLN A 70 14.54 -10.87 -15.06
C GLN A 70 13.56 -11.93 -14.56
N ALA A 71 12.26 -11.66 -14.61
CA ALA A 71 11.23 -12.61 -14.22
C ALA A 71 11.29 -13.90 -15.06
N ARG A 72 11.43 -13.79 -16.39
CA ARG A 72 11.59 -14.95 -17.29
C ARG A 72 12.82 -15.77 -16.94
N ARG A 73 13.97 -15.12 -16.65
CA ARG A 73 15.20 -15.81 -16.26
C ARG A 73 15.05 -16.57 -14.95
N ILE A 74 14.40 -15.99 -13.95
CA ILE A 74 14.14 -16.65 -12.65
C ILE A 74 13.27 -17.90 -12.83
N VAL A 75 12.21 -17.79 -13.62
CA VAL A 75 11.31 -18.91 -13.93
C VAL A 75 12.05 -20.02 -14.69
N ALA A 76 12.83 -19.67 -15.72
CA ALA A 76 13.60 -20.64 -16.50
C ALA A 76 14.63 -21.38 -15.64
N LYS A 77 15.33 -20.68 -14.73
CA LYS A 77 16.29 -21.29 -13.81
C LYS A 77 15.63 -22.32 -12.89
N HIS A 78 14.48 -22.00 -12.30
CA HIS A 78 13.74 -22.95 -11.47
C HIS A 78 13.23 -24.15 -12.27
N ALA A 79 12.73 -23.93 -13.49
CA ALA A 79 12.28 -25.00 -14.36
C ALA A 79 13.41 -25.95 -14.76
N ALA A 80 14.61 -25.42 -15.04
CA ALA A 80 15.80 -26.23 -15.36
C ALA A 80 16.26 -27.07 -14.15
N HIS A 81 16.26 -26.49 -12.95
CA HIS A 81 16.61 -27.22 -11.72
C HIS A 81 15.65 -28.39 -11.44
N LYS A 82 14.34 -28.22 -11.68
CA LYS A 82 13.36 -29.29 -11.51
C LYS A 82 13.50 -30.42 -12.54
N LYS A 83 14.10 -30.17 -13.71
CA LYS A 83 14.36 -31.20 -14.73
C LYS A 83 15.64 -31.99 -14.47
N ALA A 84 16.54 -31.48 -13.64
CA ALA A 84 17.82 -32.10 -13.32
C ALA A 84 17.81 -32.90 -12.01
N ALA A 85 16.71 -32.84 -11.25
CA ALA A 85 16.45 -33.62 -10.04
C ALA A 85 15.42 -34.72 -10.34
#